data_AF-A0A6P0IWJ1-F1
#
_entry.id   AF-A0A6P0IWJ1-F1
#
_cell.length_a   1.000
_cell.length_b   1.000
_cell.length_c   1.000
_cell.angle_alpha   90.00
_cell.angle_beta   90.00
_cell.angle_gamma   90.00
#
_symmetry.space_group_name_H-M   'P 1'
#
loop_
_entity.id
_entity.type
_entity.pdbx_description
1 polymer ?
#
loop_
_entity_poly.entity_id
_entity_poly.type
_entity_poly.pdbx_seq_one_letter_code
_entity_poly.pdbx_strand_id
1 'polypeptide(L)'
;MTAFTVNLNSIIEITDDQFYQLCRNNPEIKFERNAKGELIIMSPTGGETGKQNFELATDFGIWNRQAKLGVCFDSSTCFKLPNGADRSPDVA
;
A
#
# COMPACT_ATOMS: atom_id res chain seq x y z
N MET A 1 -0.82 -13.65 0.27
CA MET A 1 -0.48 -12.55 1.20
C MET A 1 -1.51 -12.56 2.31
N THR A 2 -1.07 -12.53 3.57
CA THR A 2 -1.99 -12.50 4.72
C THR A 2 -2.02 -11.07 5.25
N ALA A 3 -3.21 -10.56 5.56
CA ALA A 3 -3.37 -9.24 6.15
C ALA A 3 -3.97 -9.39 7.55
N PHE A 4 -3.45 -8.63 8.50
CA PHE A 4 -4.01 -8.53 9.84
C PHE A 4 -4.60 -7.14 10.04
N THR A 5 -5.86 -7.08 10.44
CA THR A 5 -6.54 -5.82 10.73
C THR A 5 -6.62 -5.63 12.25
N VAL A 6 -6.15 -4.47 12.71
CA VAL A 6 -6.18 -4.07 14.11
C VAL A 6 -7.05 -2.83 14.23
N ASN A 7 -8.14 -2.94 14.98
CA ASN A 7 -8.99 -1.80 15.31
C ASN A 7 -8.47 -1.16 16.60
N LEU A 8 -7.94 0.07 16.47
CA LEU A 8 -7.39 0.84 17.58
C LEU A 8 -8.34 1.93 18.06
N ASN A 9 -9.53 2.08 17.47
CA ASN A 9 -10.42 3.22 17.69
C ASN A 9 -10.93 3.31 19.15
N SER A 10 -10.88 2.22 19.92
CA SER A 10 -11.19 2.25 21.36
C SER A 10 -10.09 2.87 22.23
N ILE A 11 -8.89 3.02 21.68
CA ILE A 11 -7.69 3.56 22.35
C ILE A 11 -7.30 4.90 21.73
N ILE A 12 -7.26 4.96 20.40
CA ILE A 12 -6.85 6.12 19.62
C ILE A 12 -7.41 6.06 18.19
N GLU A 13 -7.89 7.20 17.71
CA GLU A 13 -8.10 7.41 16.28
C GLU A 13 -6.79 7.92 15.66
N ILE A 14 -6.15 7.09 14.85
CA ILE A 14 -4.89 7.45 14.20
C ILE A 14 -5.17 8.55 13.17
N THR A 15 -4.53 9.70 13.32
CA THR A 15 -4.54 10.81 12.34
C THR A 15 -3.62 10.53 11.15
N ASP A 16 -3.74 11.30 10.07
CA ASP A 16 -2.89 11.16 8.88
C ASP A 16 -1.39 11.34 9.21
N ASP A 17 -1.04 12.34 10.03
CA ASP A 17 0.35 12.58 10.45
C ASP A 17 0.89 11.44 11.32
N GLN A 18 0.08 10.90 12.23
CA GLN A 18 0.47 9.76 13.05
C GLN A 18 0.66 8.49 12.22
N PHE A 19 -0.22 8.24 11.25
CA PHE A 19 -0.07 7.13 10.31
C PHE A 19 1.21 7.28 9.48
N TYR A 20 1.49 8.49 8.98
CA TYR A 20 2.71 8.77 8.25
C TYR A 20 3.97 8.51 9.10
N GLN A 21 4.00 9.01 10.35
CA GLN A 21 5.13 8.76 11.25
C GLN A 21 5.26 7.27 11.60
N LEU A 22 4.16 6.55 11.77
CA LEU A 22 4.16 5.10 11.98
C LEU A 22 4.84 4.37 10.82
N CYS A 23 4.50 4.70 9.57
CA CYS A 23 5.15 4.15 8.39
C CYS A 23 6.64 4.51 8.33
N ARG A 24 7.00 5.76 8.63
CA ARG A 24 8.39 6.24 8.62
C ARG A 24 9.27 5.55 9.66
N ASN A 25 8.71 5.25 10.83
CA ASN A 25 9.44 4.63 11.92
C ASN A 25 9.59 3.12 11.79
N ASN A 26 8.81 2.47 10.92
CA ASN A 26 8.90 1.02 10.66
C ASN A 26 8.89 0.76 9.14
N PRO A 27 9.94 1.18 8.42
CA PRO A 27 10.00 1.12 6.95
C PRO A 27 9.93 -0.31 6.38
N GLU A 28 10.24 -1.33 7.18
CA GLU A 28 10.14 -2.74 6.83
C GLU A 28 8.71 -3.29 6.89
N ILE A 29 7.76 -2.54 7.47
CA ILE A 29 6.37 -2.96 7.62
C ILE A 29 5.49 -2.22 6.62
N LYS A 30 4.76 -2.98 5.82
CA LYS A 30 3.76 -2.44 4.90
C LYS A 30 2.45 -2.18 5.65
N PHE A 31 2.29 -0.96 6.15
CA PHE A 31 1.05 -0.50 6.75
C PHE A 31 0.07 0.05 5.71
N GLU A 32 -1.20 -0.25 5.91
CA GLU A 32 -2.34 0.35 5.24
C GLU A 32 -3.37 0.79 6.28
N ARG A 33 -4.31 1.65 5.91
CA ARG A 33 -5.45 2.03 6.75
C ARG A 33 -6.71 2.00 5.93
N ASN A 34 -7.76 1.35 6.42
CA ASN A 34 -9.02 1.34 5.69
C ASN A 34 -9.85 2.61 5.96
N ALA A 35 -10.97 2.76 5.25
CA ALA A 35 -11.86 3.91 5.38
C ALA A 35 -12.54 4.04 6.76
N LYS A 36 -12.44 3.03 7.62
CA LYS A 36 -12.93 3.06 9.00
C LYS A 36 -11.85 3.50 10.00
N GLY A 37 -10.65 3.83 9.52
CA GLY A 37 -9.50 4.18 10.36
C GLY A 37 -8.75 2.97 10.94
N GLU A 38 -9.12 1.73 10.57
CA GLU A 38 -8.47 0.53 11.11
C GLU A 38 -7.12 0.30 10.43
N LEU A 39 -6.11 -0.06 11.24
CA LEU A 39 -4.76 -0.33 10.77
C LEU A 39 -4.69 -1.74 10.16
N ILE A 40 -4.13 -1.84 8.96
CA ILE A 40 -3.91 -3.10 8.27
C ILE A 40 -2.40 -3.32 8.15
N ILE A 41 -1.94 -4.49 8.60
CA ILE A 41 -0.54 -4.91 8.51
C ILE A 41 -0.46 -6.01 7.45
N MET A 42 0.22 -5.70 6.36
CA MET A 42 0.40 -6.63 5.26
C MET A 42 1.62 -7.52 5.53
N SER A 43 1.46 -8.83 5.35
CA SER A 43 2.59 -9.76 5.40
C SER A 43 3.63 -9.39 4.33
N PRO A 44 4.94 -9.61 4.58
CA PRO A 44 5.96 -9.46 3.55
C PRO A 44 5.61 -10.24 2.28
N THR A 45 6.00 -9.69 1.14
CA THR A 45 5.80 -10.36 -0.16
C THR A 45 6.81 -11.49 -0.30
N GLY A 46 6.33 -12.73 -0.43
CA GLY A 46 7.18 -13.89 -0.71
C GLY A 46 7.70 -13.91 -2.16
N GLY A 47 8.71 -14.72 -2.45
CA GLY A 47 9.37 -14.72 -3.77
C GLY A 47 8.46 -15.03 -4.96
N GLU A 48 7.48 -15.92 -4.81
CA GLU A 48 6.52 -16.25 -5.88
C GLU A 48 5.63 -15.05 -6.21
N THR A 49 5.01 -14.45 -5.19
CA THR A 49 4.21 -13.22 -5.35
C THR A 49 5.08 -12.07 -5.87
N GLY A 50 6.31 -11.94 -5.38
CA GLY A 50 7.26 -10.93 -5.85
C GLY A 50 7.58 -11.07 -7.33
N LYS A 51 7.79 -12.30 -7.81
CA LYS A 51 7.97 -12.58 -9.24
C LYS A 51 6.74 -12.16 -10.05
N GLN A 52 5.54 -12.53 -9.61
CA GLN A 52 4.29 -12.17 -10.30
C GLN A 52 4.09 -10.65 -10.35
N ASN A 53 4.31 -9.96 -9.24
CA ASN A 53 4.22 -8.50 -9.16
C ASN A 53 5.25 -7.82 -10.07
N PHE A 54 6.47 -8.36 -10.18
CA PHE A 54 7.51 -7.83 -11.06
C PHE A 54 7.13 -7.93 -12.54
N GLU A 55 6.63 -9.08 -12.99
CA GLU A 55 6.17 -9.24 -14.38
C GLU A 55 4.99 -8.31 -14.67
N LEU A 56 4.00 -8.25 -13.77
CA LEU A 56 2.83 -7.38 -13.90
C LEU A 56 3.22 -5.90 -13.99
N ALA A 57 4.10 -5.42 -13.10
CA ALA A 57 4.57 -4.04 -13.11
C ALA A 57 5.40 -3.71 -14.36
N THR A 58 6.15 -4.69 -14.88
CA THR A 58 6.94 -4.55 -16.11
C THR A 58 6.02 -4.37 -17.32
N ASP A 59 5.05 -5.25 -17.50
CA ASP A 59 4.09 -5.18 -18.62
C ASP A 59 3.29 -3.87 -18.58
N PHE A 60 2.80 -3.50 -17.39
CA PHE A 60 2.04 -2.26 -17.19
C PHE A 60 2.89 -1.02 -17.49
N GLY A 61 4.15 -1.02 -17.02
CA GLY A 61 5.11 0.06 -17.29
C GLY A 61 5.45 0.18 -18.78
N ILE A 62 5.64 -0.92 -19.49
CA ILE A 62 5.89 -0.93 -20.95
C ILE A 62 4.67 -0.35 -21.68
N TRP A 63 3.47 -0.82 -21.35
CA TRP A 63 2.24 -0.30 -21.94
C TRP A 63 2.11 1.21 -21.72
N ASN A 64 2.27 1.70 -20.49
CA ASN A 64 2.11 3.13 -20.21
C ASN A 64 3.18 3.99 -20.89
N ARG A 65 4.42 3.49 -21.04
CA ARG A 65 5.47 4.20 -21.82
C ARG A 65 5.10 4.37 -23.28
N GLN A 66 4.41 3.39 -23.86
CA GLN A 66 3.93 3.45 -25.25
C GLN A 66 2.70 4.36 -25.38
N ALA A 67 1.71 4.18 -24.50
CA ALA A 67 0.43 4.89 -24.54
C ALA A 67 0.53 6.35 -24.05
N LYS A 68 1.48 6.64 -23.14
CA LYS A 68 1.73 7.95 -22.53
C LYS A 68 0.49 8.54 -21.84
N LEU A 69 -0.25 7.69 -21.11
CA LEU A 69 -1.51 8.07 -20.48
C LEU A 69 -1.38 8.48 -19.01
N GLY A 70 -0.21 8.26 -18.39
CA GLY A 70 0.02 8.65 -17.00
C GLY A 70 1.39 8.25 -16.46
N VAL A 71 1.42 7.94 -15.16
CA VAL A 71 2.62 7.51 -14.41
C VAL A 71 2.26 6.21 -13.70
N CYS A 72 3.23 5.29 -13.60
CA CYS A 72 3.05 4.03 -12.88
C CYS A 72 3.85 4.04 -11.58
N PHE A 73 3.36 3.28 -10.59
CA PHE A 73 3.97 3.13 -9.28
C PHE A 73 4.11 1.65 -8.92
N ASP A 74 5.14 1.34 -8.14
CA ASP A 74 5.39 -0.01 -7.66
C ASP A 74 4.54 -0.35 -6.42
N SER A 75 4.70 -1.58 -5.94
CA SER A 75 3.93 -2.11 -4.82
C SER A 75 4.26 -1.51 -3.44
N SER A 76 5.22 -0.59 -3.36
CA SER A 76 5.63 0.06 -2.11
C SER A 76 4.97 1.42 -1.91
N THR A 77 4.36 1.97 -2.96
CA THR A 77 3.74 3.28 -2.91
C THR A 77 2.40 3.21 -2.18
N CYS A 78 2.21 4.07 -1.18
CA CYS A 78 0.96 4.20 -0.44
C CYS A 78 0.18 5.42 -0.95
N PHE A 79 -1.12 5.26 -1.17
CA PHE A 79 -2.02 6.28 -1.70
C PHE A 79 -3.12 6.61 -0.70
N LYS A 80 -3.32 7.90 -0.46
CA LYS A 80 -4.52 8.42 0.22
C LYS A 80 -5.67 8.45 -0.78
N LEU A 81 -6.71 7.67 -0.52
CA LEU A 81 -7.90 7.57 -1.35
C LEU A 81 -8.97 8.60 -0.91
N PRO A 82 -9.90 9.01 -1.81
CA PRO A 82 -10.94 9.99 -1.48
C PRO A 82 -11.88 9.57 -0.34
N ASN A 83 -12.00 8.26 -0.07
CA ASN A 83 -12.77 7.73 1.05
C ASN A 83 -12.00 7.73 2.38
N GLY A 84 -10.82 8.35 2.43
CA GLY A 84 -9.98 8.45 3.62
C GLY A 84 -9.05 7.27 3.88
N ALA A 85 -9.12 6.20 3.07
CA ALA A 85 -8.23 5.04 3.21
C ALA A 85 -6.82 5.32 2.69
N ASP A 86 -5.83 4.62 3.24
CA ASP A 86 -4.44 4.60 2.81
C ASP A 86 -4.12 3.19 2.32
N ARG A 87 -3.93 3.01 1.00
CA ARG A 87 -3.76 1.68 0.37
C ARG A 87 -2.52 1.66 -0.51
N SER A 88 -1.87 0.50 -0.57
CA SER A 88 -0.66 0.29 -1.37
C SER A 88 -0.87 -0.91 -2.31
N PRO A 89 -1.43 -0.68 -3.51
CA PRO A 89 -1.71 -1.75 -4.47
C PRO A 89 -0.42 -2.40 -4.97
N ASP A 90 -0.52 -3.59 -5.58
CA ASP A 90 0.66 -4.29 -6.14
C ASP A 90 1.24 -3.58 -7.38
N VAL A 91 0.41 -2.80 -8.09
CA VAL A 91 0.79 -1.88 -9.17
C VAL A 91 -0.27 -0.79 -9.27
N ALA A 92 0.13 0.44 -9.61
CA ALA A 92 -0.76 1.57 -9.90
C ALA A 92 -0.31 2.35 -11.13
#